data_AF-A0A969BXA0-F1
#
_entry.id   AF-A0A969BXA0-F1
#
_cell.length_a   1.000
_cell.length_b   1.000
_cell.length_c   1.000
_cell.angle_alpha   90.00
_cell.angle_beta   90.00
_cell.angle_gamma   90.00
#
_symmetry.space_group_name_H-M   'P 1'
#
loop_
_entity.id
_entity.type
_entity.pdbx_description
1 polymer ?
#
loop_
_entity_poly.entity_id
_entity_poly.type
_entity_poly.pdbx_seq_one_letter_code
_entity_poly.pdbx_strand_id
1 'polypeptide(L)'
;MDGASTDTPSRIHWFTVRPGLNDQLATYMFALSHFLRGLGTPNTWQQLVADQGQVNLTYVLGLLRHDLAALADVPPLLILDEVDVLRRELNEHAQLLHLLDDLRGLVPMALIGQKLVIEPHQHFALNGLSVNETRLLLADAGMAQDADWQRLYETTRGNPAMLALLGTAPAKDFLRDLKLAPSMELLLDRIWRRLSAAEQHMLMALSVFQTHAPQDAWPDEQNTIEQLIAHHLVSEDLHGGIAPLPFVREFVLMRTPNEVQETFHLRAAAIREARGEYTLAAHHYLAAQQPALAIWVWFNHREQEVQRGHAQTARTMFRAISPSALAHEEDRRALALLRAELHKLQGHAQEMEDELRSASWPEEHAASAYVHEAQRGCAGNARAA
;
A
#
# COMPACT_ATOMS: atom_id res chain seq x y z
N MET A 1 -31.56 27.15 -5.35
CA MET A 1 -31.60 25.95 -6.21
C MET A 1 -30.16 25.76 -6.64
N ASP A 2 -29.35 25.25 -5.73
CA ASP A 2 -27.91 25.12 -5.94
C ASP A 2 -27.63 23.71 -6.45
N GLY A 3 -26.89 23.66 -7.54
CA GLY A 3 -26.60 22.47 -8.30
C GLY A 3 -25.83 21.47 -7.45
N ALA A 4 -26.46 20.32 -7.22
CA ALA A 4 -25.73 19.10 -6.89
C ALA A 4 -24.77 18.84 -8.07
N SER A 5 -23.47 19.01 -7.84
CA SER A 5 -22.44 18.46 -8.72
C SER A 5 -22.66 16.95 -8.74
N THR A 6 -23.29 16.45 -9.79
CA THR A 6 -23.29 15.03 -10.13
C THR A 6 -21.89 14.70 -10.64
N ASP A 7 -20.94 14.64 -9.72
CA ASP A 7 -19.59 14.19 -10.03
C ASP A 7 -19.72 12.71 -10.38
N THR A 8 -19.61 12.41 -11.68
CA THR A 8 -19.74 11.04 -12.15
C THR A 8 -18.54 10.30 -11.61
N PRO A 9 -18.73 9.19 -10.86
CA PRO A 9 -17.60 8.50 -10.25
C PRO A 9 -16.58 8.15 -11.32
N SER A 10 -15.31 8.49 -11.07
CA SER A 10 -14.20 8.12 -11.94
C SER A 10 -14.27 6.62 -12.24
N ARG A 11 -14.25 6.25 -13.52
CA ARG A 11 -14.32 4.84 -13.96
C ARG A 11 -12.94 4.21 -14.08
N ILE A 12 -11.97 4.79 -13.38
CA ILE A 12 -10.59 4.31 -13.30
C ILE A 12 -10.39 3.67 -11.93
N HIS A 13 -10.04 2.39 -11.92
CA HIS A 13 -9.61 1.70 -10.73
C HIS A 13 -8.08 1.67 -10.71
N TRP A 14 -7.47 2.48 -9.86
CA TRP A 14 -6.02 2.47 -9.66
C TRP A 14 -5.65 1.63 -8.44
N PHE A 15 -4.78 0.64 -8.63
CA PHE A 15 -4.31 -0.24 -7.57
C PHE A 15 -2.79 -0.40 -7.65
N THR A 16 -2.06 0.18 -6.70
CA THR A 16 -0.62 -0.06 -6.57
C THR A 16 -0.38 -1.24 -5.64
N VAL A 17 0.33 -2.26 -6.13
CA VAL A 17 0.68 -3.46 -5.37
C VAL A 17 1.79 -3.14 -4.38
N ARG A 18 1.56 -3.40 -3.09
CA ARG A 18 2.48 -3.15 -1.99
C ARG A 18 2.73 -4.46 -1.24
N PRO A 19 3.95 -5.03 -1.32
CA PRO A 19 4.26 -6.29 -0.69
C PRO A 19 3.96 -6.32 0.81
N GLY A 20 3.28 -7.37 1.27
CA GLY A 20 2.87 -7.57 2.66
C GLY A 20 1.73 -6.68 3.16
N LEU A 21 1.23 -5.74 2.34
CA LEU A 21 0.13 -4.85 2.69
C LEU A 21 -1.15 -5.22 1.93
N ASN A 22 -1.10 -5.23 0.60
CA ASN A 22 -2.26 -5.43 -0.27
C ASN A 22 -1.99 -6.37 -1.47
N ASP A 23 -0.88 -7.12 -1.44
CA ASP A 23 -0.44 -8.04 -2.48
C ASP A 23 -1.19 -9.38 -2.51
N GLN A 24 -2.28 -9.49 -1.76
CA GLN A 24 -3.09 -10.70 -1.60
C GLN A 24 -4.34 -10.64 -2.48
N LEU A 25 -4.77 -11.80 -2.99
CA LEU A 25 -5.95 -11.92 -3.85
C LEU A 25 -7.19 -11.31 -3.18
N ALA A 26 -7.43 -11.64 -1.90
CA ALA A 26 -8.59 -11.16 -1.17
C ALA A 26 -8.62 -9.63 -1.12
N THR A 27 -7.51 -8.98 -0.76
CA THR A 27 -7.44 -7.52 -0.67
C THR A 27 -7.73 -6.85 -2.01
N TYR A 28 -7.16 -7.36 -3.11
CA TYR A 28 -7.45 -6.87 -4.44
C TYR A 28 -8.94 -7.07 -4.82
N MET A 29 -9.50 -8.25 -4.55
CA MET A 29 -10.91 -8.54 -4.84
C MET A 29 -11.87 -7.63 -4.09
N PHE A 30 -11.60 -7.30 -2.82
CA PHE A 30 -12.39 -6.32 -2.08
C PHE A 30 -12.24 -4.91 -2.65
N ALA A 31 -11.03 -4.47 -2.99
CA ALA A 31 -10.80 -3.16 -3.59
C ALA A 31 -11.53 -3.01 -4.93
N LEU A 32 -11.44 -4.02 -5.79
CA LEU A 32 -12.09 -4.04 -7.11
C LEU A 32 -13.62 -4.10 -6.96
N SER A 33 -14.14 -4.99 -6.12
CA SER A 33 -15.60 -5.12 -5.92
C SER A 33 -16.21 -3.88 -5.26
N HIS A 34 -15.49 -3.21 -4.35
CA HIS A 34 -15.90 -1.93 -3.79
C HIS A 34 -16.01 -0.85 -4.86
N PHE A 35 -15.01 -0.79 -5.75
CA PHE A 35 -15.03 0.12 -6.91
C PHE A 35 -16.22 -0.17 -7.84
N LEU A 36 -16.45 -1.44 -8.18
CA LEU A 36 -17.58 -1.86 -9.03
C LEU A 36 -18.94 -1.55 -8.38
N ARG A 37 -19.06 -1.69 -7.06
CA ARG A 37 -20.24 -1.25 -6.31
C ARG A 37 -20.49 0.25 -6.52
N GLY A 38 -19.44 1.07 -6.52
CA GLY A 38 -19.53 2.51 -6.82
C GLY A 38 -20.04 2.82 -8.24
N LEU A 39 -19.85 1.88 -9.18
CA LEU A 39 -20.37 1.94 -10.55
C LEU A 39 -21.77 1.33 -10.70
N GLY A 40 -22.40 0.88 -9.60
CA GLY A 40 -23.76 0.34 -9.60
C GLY A 40 -23.85 -1.19 -9.75
N THR A 41 -22.74 -1.93 -9.68
CA THR A 41 -22.71 -3.40 -9.77
C THR A 41 -22.21 -4.01 -8.45
N PRO A 42 -23.10 -4.27 -7.47
CA PRO A 42 -22.70 -4.62 -6.11
C PRO A 42 -22.58 -6.13 -5.84
N ASN A 43 -22.85 -7.01 -6.80
CA ASN A 43 -23.05 -8.44 -6.54
C ASN A 43 -21.80 -9.09 -5.96
N THR A 44 -20.63 -8.85 -6.56
CA THR A 44 -19.35 -9.38 -6.08
C THR A 44 -19.04 -8.87 -4.67
N TRP A 45 -19.31 -7.59 -4.39
CA TRP A 45 -19.08 -7.01 -3.07
C TRP A 45 -19.99 -7.63 -2.00
N GLN A 46 -21.29 -7.74 -2.27
CA GLN A 46 -22.26 -8.33 -1.34
C GLN A 46 -21.88 -9.76 -1.00
N GLN A 47 -21.44 -10.53 -1.99
CA GLN A 47 -20.99 -11.89 -1.78
C GLN A 47 -19.73 -11.94 -0.91
N LEU A 48 -18.70 -11.14 -1.20
CA LEU A 48 -17.47 -11.12 -0.40
C LEU A 48 -17.73 -10.72 1.05
N VAL A 49 -18.67 -9.79 1.29
CA VAL A 49 -19.11 -9.44 2.65
C VAL A 49 -19.86 -10.59 3.32
N ALA A 50 -20.75 -11.27 2.60
CA ALA A 50 -21.48 -12.43 3.12
C ALA A 50 -20.55 -13.59 3.49
N ASP A 51 -19.50 -13.80 2.68
CA ASP A 51 -18.48 -14.83 2.89
C ASP A 51 -17.37 -14.38 3.86
N GLN A 52 -17.52 -13.20 4.49
CA GLN A 52 -16.57 -12.62 5.44
C GLN A 52 -15.13 -12.54 4.89
N GLY A 53 -15.03 -12.35 3.58
CA GLY A 53 -13.79 -12.25 2.84
C GLY A 53 -13.12 -13.56 2.46
N GLN A 54 -13.77 -14.70 2.63
CA GLN A 54 -13.35 -15.93 1.96
C GLN A 54 -13.55 -15.78 0.44
N VAL A 55 -12.47 -15.97 -0.32
CA VAL A 55 -12.53 -15.92 -1.78
C VAL A 55 -12.54 -17.33 -2.34
N ASN A 56 -13.74 -17.83 -2.68
CA ASN A 56 -13.83 -18.95 -3.61
C ASN A 56 -13.67 -18.41 -5.03
N LEU A 57 -12.45 -18.50 -5.56
CA LEU A 57 -12.07 -17.89 -6.83
C LEU A 57 -13.02 -18.27 -7.97
N THR A 58 -13.47 -19.53 -8.05
CA THR A 58 -14.35 -19.98 -9.15
C THR A 58 -15.69 -19.25 -9.13
N TYR A 59 -16.30 -19.14 -7.95
CA TYR A 59 -17.61 -18.53 -7.80
C TYR A 59 -17.53 -17.00 -7.89
N VAL A 60 -16.56 -16.40 -7.21
CA VAL A 60 -16.33 -14.95 -7.20
C VAL A 60 -15.95 -14.43 -8.59
N LEU A 61 -15.17 -15.19 -9.38
CA LEU A 61 -14.89 -14.86 -10.78
C LEU A 61 -16.16 -14.84 -11.64
N GLY A 62 -17.10 -15.75 -11.38
CA GLY A 62 -18.40 -15.77 -12.07
C GLY A 62 -19.20 -14.49 -11.82
N LEU A 63 -19.27 -14.05 -10.56
CA LEU A 63 -19.92 -12.79 -10.18
C LEU A 63 -19.18 -11.57 -10.75
N LEU A 64 -17.85 -11.57 -10.69
CA LEU A 64 -17.03 -10.49 -11.22
C LEU A 64 -17.21 -10.34 -12.73
N ARG A 65 -17.24 -11.45 -13.47
CA ARG A 65 -17.56 -11.48 -14.90
C ARG A 65 -18.94 -10.91 -15.18
N HIS A 66 -19.93 -11.26 -14.37
CA HIS A 66 -21.29 -10.73 -14.49
C HIS A 66 -21.33 -9.21 -14.25
N ASP A 67 -20.68 -8.73 -13.19
CA ASP A 67 -20.62 -7.30 -12.86
C ASP A 67 -19.89 -6.51 -13.96
N LEU A 68 -18.76 -7.00 -14.46
CA LEU A 68 -18.03 -6.36 -15.56
C LEU A 68 -18.83 -6.37 -16.87
N ALA A 69 -19.54 -7.46 -17.18
CA ALA A 69 -20.39 -7.55 -18.36
C ALA A 69 -21.56 -6.55 -18.30
N ALA A 70 -22.11 -6.28 -17.12
CA ALA A 70 -23.14 -5.25 -16.93
C ALA A 70 -22.63 -3.83 -17.23
N LEU A 71 -21.32 -3.62 -17.25
CA LEU A 71 -20.66 -2.35 -17.57
C LEU A 71 -20.10 -2.31 -19.00
N ALA A 72 -20.40 -3.30 -19.85
CA ALA A 72 -19.77 -3.46 -21.17
C ALA A 72 -19.98 -2.27 -22.12
N ASP A 73 -21.10 -1.54 -22.01
CA ASP A 73 -21.37 -0.37 -22.85
C ASP A 73 -20.34 0.75 -22.65
N VAL A 74 -19.83 0.87 -21.43
CA VAL A 74 -18.79 1.84 -21.06
C VAL A 74 -17.91 1.21 -19.98
N PRO A 75 -16.92 0.39 -20.37
CA PRO A 75 -16.16 -0.43 -19.44
C PRO A 75 -15.24 0.44 -18.56
N PRO A 76 -15.01 0.06 -17.29
CA PRO A 76 -14.01 0.73 -16.47
C PRO A 76 -12.59 0.43 -16.96
N LEU A 77 -11.62 1.30 -16.65
CA LEU A 77 -10.20 1.05 -16.87
C LEU A 77 -9.57 0.57 -15.56
N LEU A 78 -8.95 -0.62 -15.57
CA LEU A 78 -8.18 -1.11 -14.43
C LEU A 78 -6.70 -0.78 -14.64
N ILE A 79 -6.10 -0.06 -13.70
CA ILE A 79 -4.67 0.27 -13.70
C ILE A 79 -4.05 -0.41 -12.49
N LEU A 80 -3.16 -1.37 -12.76
CA LEU A 80 -2.36 -2.01 -11.74
C LEU A 80 -0.93 -1.54 -11.84
N ASP A 81 -0.46 -0.92 -10.76
CA ASP A 81 0.85 -0.32 -10.66
C ASP A 81 1.77 -1.16 -9.77
N GLU A 82 3.06 -1.17 -10.08
CA GLU A 82 4.09 -2.04 -9.50
C GLU A 82 3.74 -3.54 -9.53
N VAL A 83 3.08 -4.01 -10.59
CA VAL A 83 2.62 -5.42 -10.69
C VAL A 83 3.79 -6.43 -10.65
N ASP A 84 5.00 -5.99 -10.98
CA ASP A 84 6.21 -6.81 -11.03
C ASP A 84 6.78 -7.19 -9.66
N VAL A 85 6.22 -6.64 -8.58
CA VAL A 85 6.51 -7.11 -7.22
C VAL A 85 5.87 -8.48 -6.93
N LEU A 86 4.86 -8.89 -7.71
CA LEU A 86 4.21 -10.19 -7.60
C LEU A 86 5.15 -11.31 -8.08
N ARG A 87 5.20 -12.39 -7.30
CA ARG A 87 6.17 -13.50 -7.43
C ARG A 87 5.41 -14.80 -7.61
N ARG A 88 5.56 -15.47 -8.75
CA ARG A 88 4.82 -16.71 -9.08
C ARG A 88 5.07 -17.86 -8.10
N GLU A 89 6.17 -17.81 -7.36
CA GLU A 89 6.54 -18.81 -6.35
C GLU A 89 5.68 -18.71 -5.09
N LEU A 90 5.02 -17.58 -4.85
CA LEU A 90 4.11 -17.37 -3.73
C LEU A 90 2.69 -17.66 -4.18
N ASN A 91 2.00 -18.59 -3.51
CA ASN A 91 0.66 -19.07 -3.91
C ASN A 91 -0.34 -17.92 -4.09
N GLU A 92 -0.41 -16.98 -3.14
CA GLU A 92 -1.29 -15.81 -3.20
C GLU A 92 -1.01 -14.93 -4.44
N HIS A 93 0.27 -14.69 -4.75
CA HIS A 93 0.67 -13.92 -5.92
C HIS A 93 0.35 -14.66 -7.22
N ALA A 94 0.54 -15.98 -7.26
CA ALA A 94 0.18 -16.79 -8.42
C ALA A 94 -1.34 -16.75 -8.68
N GLN A 95 -2.16 -16.79 -7.63
CA GLN A 95 -3.61 -16.66 -7.74
C GLN A 95 -4.03 -15.27 -8.23
N LEU A 96 -3.42 -14.20 -7.71
CA LEU A 96 -3.67 -12.84 -8.18
C LEU A 96 -3.26 -12.69 -9.66
N LEU A 97 -2.10 -13.19 -10.06
CA LEU A 97 -1.66 -13.18 -11.46
C LEU A 97 -2.62 -13.97 -12.37
N HIS A 98 -3.14 -15.12 -11.90
CA HIS A 98 -4.13 -15.90 -12.64
C HIS A 98 -5.45 -15.14 -12.80
N LEU A 99 -5.93 -14.49 -11.73
CA LEU A 99 -7.11 -13.62 -11.81
C LEU A 99 -6.91 -12.51 -12.84
N LEU A 100 -5.76 -11.83 -12.81
CA LEU A 100 -5.46 -10.76 -13.77
C LEU A 100 -5.42 -11.29 -15.20
N ASP A 101 -4.92 -12.51 -15.41
CA ASP A 101 -4.96 -13.15 -16.73
C ASP A 101 -6.41 -13.49 -17.15
N ASP A 102 -7.24 -13.98 -16.23
CA ASP A 102 -8.67 -14.27 -16.47
C ASP A 102 -9.52 -13.02 -16.77
N LEU A 103 -9.08 -11.85 -16.30
CA LEU A 103 -9.73 -10.56 -16.59
C LEU A 103 -9.38 -10.02 -17.98
N ARG A 104 -8.36 -10.57 -18.63
CA ARG A 104 -7.96 -10.14 -19.98
C ARG A 104 -9.09 -10.38 -20.96
N GLY A 105 -9.39 -9.35 -21.74
CA GLY A 105 -10.45 -9.38 -22.75
C GLY A 105 -11.85 -9.08 -22.20
N LEU A 106 -12.03 -9.00 -20.87
CA LEU A 106 -13.29 -8.58 -20.26
C LEU A 106 -13.34 -7.07 -20.00
N VAL A 107 -12.19 -6.48 -19.71
CA VAL A 107 -12.05 -5.07 -19.31
C VAL A 107 -10.71 -4.53 -19.82
N PRO A 108 -10.61 -3.26 -20.23
CA PRO A 108 -9.32 -2.67 -20.55
C PRO A 108 -8.47 -2.59 -19.27
N MET A 109 -7.22 -3.05 -19.37
CA MET A 109 -6.28 -3.07 -18.27
C MET A 109 -4.93 -2.49 -18.69
N ALA A 110 -4.33 -1.69 -17.81
CA ALA A 110 -2.95 -1.25 -17.89
C ALA A 110 -2.18 -1.87 -16.72
N LEU A 111 -1.13 -2.64 -17.03
CA LEU A 111 -0.24 -3.25 -16.06
C LEU A 111 1.10 -2.52 -16.13
N ILE A 112 1.49 -1.86 -15.04
CA ILE A 112 2.70 -1.04 -14.94
C ILE A 112 3.69 -1.74 -14.01
N GLY A 113 4.93 -1.86 -14.45
CA GLY A 113 6.01 -2.48 -13.67
C GLY A 113 7.33 -2.48 -14.42
N GLN A 114 8.42 -2.87 -13.74
CA GLN A 114 9.76 -2.96 -14.34
C GLN A 114 9.98 -4.26 -15.11
N LYS A 115 9.12 -5.27 -14.91
CA LYS A 115 9.23 -6.58 -15.54
C LYS A 115 7.86 -7.06 -16.03
N LEU A 116 7.88 -7.83 -17.11
CA LEU A 116 6.68 -8.51 -17.60
C LEU A 116 6.37 -9.73 -16.71
N VAL A 117 5.24 -9.69 -16.02
CA VAL A 117 4.73 -10.80 -15.19
C VAL A 117 3.62 -11.59 -15.87
N ILE A 118 2.88 -10.96 -16.79
CA ILE A 118 1.82 -11.53 -17.62
C ILE A 118 2.12 -11.12 -19.06
N GLU A 119 1.83 -11.98 -20.04
CA GLU A 119 2.02 -11.67 -21.46
C GLU A 119 0.96 -10.66 -21.92
N PRO A 120 1.32 -9.41 -22.27
CA PRO A 120 0.32 -8.39 -22.59
C PRO A 120 -0.11 -8.48 -24.07
N HIS A 121 -1.31 -7.98 -24.40
CA HIS A 121 -1.72 -7.79 -25.80
C HIS A 121 -0.85 -6.75 -26.53
N GLN A 122 -0.45 -5.71 -25.80
CA GLN A 122 0.44 -4.65 -26.27
C GLN A 122 1.46 -4.36 -25.19
N HIS A 123 2.73 -4.26 -25.57
CA HIS A 123 3.82 -3.92 -24.66
C HIS A 123 4.42 -2.58 -25.05
N PHE A 124 4.38 -1.64 -24.11
CA PHE A 124 4.98 -0.31 -24.25
C PHE A 124 6.20 -0.20 -23.33
N ALA A 125 7.38 -0.45 -23.88
CA ALA A 125 8.62 -0.18 -23.17
C ALA A 125 8.86 1.34 -23.12
N LEU A 126 8.75 1.93 -21.93
CA LEU A 126 9.10 3.33 -21.72
C LEU A 126 10.62 3.46 -21.69
N ASN A 127 11.17 4.08 -22.74
CA ASN A 127 12.56 4.51 -22.74
C ASN A 127 12.64 5.91 -22.12
N GLY A 128 13.82 6.29 -21.62
CA GLY A 128 14.05 7.67 -21.21
C GLY A 128 13.82 8.64 -22.38
N LEU A 129 13.53 9.90 -22.04
CA LEU A 129 13.31 11.00 -22.98
C LEU A 129 14.48 11.13 -23.94
N SER A 130 14.22 11.33 -25.23
CA SER A 130 15.27 11.67 -26.19
C SER A 130 16.04 12.93 -25.80
N VAL A 131 17.19 13.18 -26.44
CA VAL A 131 17.96 14.43 -26.23
C VAL A 131 17.09 15.67 -26.46
N ASN A 132 16.23 15.63 -27.48
CA ASN A 132 15.35 16.75 -27.81
C ASN A 132 14.26 16.95 -26.75
N GLU A 133 13.62 15.87 -26.30
CA GLU A 133 12.61 15.93 -25.23
C GLU A 133 13.23 16.34 -23.89
N THR A 134 14.43 15.85 -23.58
CA THR A 134 15.22 16.27 -22.41
C THR A 134 15.48 17.77 -22.43
N ARG A 135 15.89 18.31 -23.59
CA ARG A 135 16.12 19.74 -23.76
C ARG A 135 14.82 20.54 -23.57
N LEU A 136 13.70 20.07 -24.13
CA LEU A 136 12.40 20.73 -23.97
C LEU A 136 11.96 20.75 -22.50
N LEU A 137 12.03 19.59 -21.83
CA LEU A 137 11.67 19.47 -20.41
C LEU A 137 12.49 20.42 -19.52
N LEU A 138 13.81 20.47 -19.74
CA LEU A 138 14.69 21.31 -18.93
C LEU A 138 14.62 22.80 -19.29
N ALA A 139 14.30 23.13 -20.54
CA ALA A 139 14.03 24.51 -20.94
C ALA A 139 12.77 25.05 -20.25
N ASP A 140 11.71 24.24 -20.16
CA ASP A 140 10.49 24.58 -19.41
C ASP A 140 10.78 24.77 -17.91
N ALA A 141 11.74 24.02 -17.36
CA ALA A 141 12.23 24.20 -16.00
C ALA A 141 13.18 25.41 -15.81
N GLY A 142 13.36 26.24 -16.84
CA GLY A 142 14.18 27.46 -16.76
C GLY A 142 15.70 27.22 -16.79
N MET A 143 16.17 26.04 -17.20
CA MET A 143 17.61 25.78 -17.34
C MET A 143 18.23 26.52 -18.52
N ALA A 144 19.50 26.93 -18.34
CA ALA A 144 20.25 27.70 -19.33
C ALA A 144 20.45 26.92 -20.66
N GLN A 145 20.27 27.62 -21.78
CA GLN A 145 20.41 27.05 -23.13
C GLN A 145 21.83 26.55 -23.45
N ASP A 146 22.84 27.03 -22.73
CA ASP A 146 24.27 26.72 -22.93
C ASP A 146 24.73 25.43 -22.21
N ALA A 147 23.81 24.61 -21.69
CA ALA A 147 24.16 23.35 -21.05
C ALA A 147 24.72 22.32 -22.06
N ASP A 148 25.64 21.47 -21.60
CA ASP A 148 26.11 20.30 -22.37
C ASP A 148 25.04 19.21 -22.36
N TRP A 149 24.02 19.39 -23.21
CA TRP A 149 22.82 18.54 -23.29
C TRP A 149 23.15 17.10 -23.62
N GLN A 150 24.14 16.88 -24.47
CA GLN A 150 24.56 15.56 -24.89
C GLN A 150 25.11 14.78 -23.70
N ARG A 151 25.98 15.40 -22.90
CA ARG A 151 26.53 14.81 -21.68
C ARG A 151 25.47 14.56 -20.60
N LEU A 152 24.54 15.50 -20.44
CA LEU A 152 23.44 15.36 -19.49
C LEU A 152 22.53 14.19 -19.87
N TYR A 153 22.23 14.05 -21.17
CA TYR A 153 21.52 12.91 -21.70
C TYR A 153 22.32 11.60 -21.53
N GLU A 154 23.62 11.58 -21.84
CA GLU A 154 24.45 10.38 -21.66
C GLU A 154 24.46 9.89 -20.21
N THR A 155 24.42 10.82 -19.25
CA THR A 155 24.45 10.47 -17.82
C THR A 155 23.09 10.04 -17.29
N THR A 156 22.01 10.75 -17.66
CA THR A 156 20.65 10.44 -17.18
C THR A 156 19.94 9.39 -18.02
N ARG A 157 20.43 9.16 -19.24
CA ARG A 157 19.77 8.41 -20.32
C ARG A 157 18.33 8.88 -20.57
N GLY A 158 18.05 10.16 -20.31
CA GLY A 158 16.72 10.73 -20.47
C GLY A 158 15.73 10.36 -19.35
N ASN A 159 16.18 9.81 -18.22
CA ASN A 159 15.29 9.44 -17.13
C ASN A 159 14.55 10.69 -16.58
N PRO A 160 13.21 10.80 -16.75
CA PRO A 160 12.47 12.00 -16.35
C PRO A 160 12.61 12.35 -14.86
N ALA A 161 12.67 11.34 -14.00
CA ALA A 161 12.81 11.56 -12.56
C ALA A 161 14.19 12.11 -12.21
N MET A 162 15.26 11.58 -12.83
CA MET A 162 16.58 12.19 -12.70
C MET A 162 16.55 13.63 -13.18
N LEU A 163 15.99 13.89 -14.37
CA LEU A 163 15.89 15.21 -14.99
C LEU A 163 15.13 16.22 -14.11
N ALA A 164 14.02 15.80 -13.49
CA ALA A 164 13.24 16.63 -12.58
C ALA A 164 14.05 17.05 -11.34
N LEU A 165 14.81 16.12 -10.74
CA LEU A 165 15.73 16.45 -9.65
C LEU A 165 16.79 17.45 -10.09
N LEU A 166 17.21 17.43 -11.36
CA LEU A 166 18.18 18.41 -11.87
C LEU A 166 17.58 19.82 -11.91
N GLY A 167 16.29 19.94 -12.24
CA GLY A 167 15.54 21.20 -12.30
C GLY A 167 15.59 22.01 -11.01
N THR A 168 15.91 21.35 -9.89
CA THR A 168 15.92 21.94 -8.55
C THR A 168 17.22 22.66 -8.19
N ALA A 169 18.30 22.45 -8.96
CA ALA A 169 19.62 23.00 -8.66
C ALA A 169 20.06 24.04 -9.71
N PRO A 170 20.89 25.04 -9.36
CA PRO A 170 21.45 25.97 -10.35
C PRO A 170 22.28 25.21 -11.40
N ALA A 171 21.94 25.37 -12.69
CA ALA A 171 22.48 24.57 -13.80
C ALA A 171 24.03 24.55 -13.90
N LYS A 172 24.73 25.60 -13.44
CA LYS A 172 26.20 25.72 -13.54
C LYS A 172 26.96 24.87 -12.52
N ASP A 173 26.47 24.77 -11.30
CA ASP A 173 27.11 23.95 -10.26
C ASP A 173 26.90 22.45 -10.56
N PHE A 174 25.79 22.13 -11.21
CA PHE A 174 25.35 20.78 -11.48
C PHE A 174 26.13 20.06 -12.59
N LEU A 175 26.45 20.70 -13.72
CA LEU A 175 27.27 20.05 -14.77
C LEU A 175 28.69 19.73 -14.28
N ARG A 176 29.23 20.58 -13.39
CA ARG A 176 30.50 20.32 -12.70
C ARG A 176 30.38 19.11 -11.76
N ASP A 177 29.26 19.01 -11.07
CA ASP A 177 28.95 17.95 -10.12
C ASP A 177 28.69 16.58 -10.78
N LEU A 178 28.05 16.55 -11.95
CA LEU A 178 27.89 15.36 -12.80
C LEU A 178 29.22 14.82 -13.35
N LYS A 179 30.20 15.69 -13.62
CA LYS A 179 31.55 15.24 -14.03
C LYS A 179 32.21 14.36 -12.98
N LEU A 180 31.87 14.56 -11.71
CA LEU A 180 32.50 13.91 -10.57
C LEU A 180 31.79 12.62 -10.14
N ALA A 181 30.53 12.41 -10.54
CA ALA A 181 29.70 11.32 -10.02
C ALA A 181 28.42 11.10 -10.86
N PRO A 182 28.32 10.02 -11.64
CA PRO A 182 27.16 9.75 -12.50
C PRO A 182 26.01 8.97 -11.83
N SER A 183 26.04 8.72 -10.51
CA SER A 183 25.01 7.89 -9.84
C SER A 183 23.88 8.73 -9.21
N MET A 184 22.66 8.20 -9.27
CA MET A 184 21.48 8.77 -8.61
C MET A 184 21.71 8.99 -7.11
N GLU A 185 22.34 8.03 -6.43
CA GLU A 185 22.63 8.10 -5.00
C GLU A 185 23.48 9.31 -4.62
N LEU A 186 24.48 9.68 -5.44
CA LEU A 186 25.34 10.83 -5.17
C LEU A 186 24.63 12.16 -5.46
N LEU A 187 23.70 12.18 -6.42
CA LEU A 187 22.83 13.34 -6.63
C LEU A 187 21.90 13.54 -5.43
N LEU A 188 21.24 12.48 -4.98
CA LEU A 188 20.40 12.51 -3.79
C LEU A 188 21.19 12.90 -2.53
N ASP A 189 22.42 12.40 -2.35
CA ASP A 189 23.27 12.78 -1.21
C ASP A 189 23.61 14.27 -1.19
N ARG A 190 23.82 14.87 -2.36
CA ARG A 190 24.06 16.31 -2.47
C ARG A 190 22.80 17.12 -2.23
N ILE A 191 21.67 16.72 -2.81
CA ILE A 191 20.38 17.35 -2.56
C ILE A 191 20.09 17.31 -1.06
N TRP A 192 20.21 16.13 -0.45
CA TRP A 192 20.02 15.90 0.98
C TRP A 192 20.83 16.87 1.84
N ARG A 193 22.13 17.05 1.55
CA ARG A 193 23.01 17.99 2.29
C ARG A 193 22.62 19.46 2.13
N ARG A 194 21.88 19.83 1.09
CA ARG A 194 21.41 21.20 0.84
C ARG A 194 20.05 21.50 1.47
N LEU A 195 19.25 20.46 1.70
CA LEU A 195 17.97 20.60 2.39
C LEU A 195 18.18 21.17 3.80
N SER A 196 17.26 22.04 4.20
CA SER A 196 17.16 22.50 5.58
C SER A 196 16.84 21.34 6.53
N ALA A 197 17.10 21.55 7.82
CA ALA A 197 16.76 20.56 8.84
C ALA A 197 15.25 20.23 8.86
N ALA A 198 14.39 21.21 8.56
CA ALA A 198 12.94 21.02 8.48
C ALA A 198 12.55 20.13 7.28
N GLU A 199 13.12 20.38 6.10
CA GLU A 199 12.88 19.58 4.90
C GLU A 199 13.39 18.14 5.07
N GLN A 200 14.60 17.96 5.63
CA GLN A 200 15.13 16.64 5.94
C GLN A 200 14.22 15.89 6.91
N HIS A 201 13.80 16.54 8.00
CA HIS A 201 12.90 15.95 8.99
C HIS A 201 11.55 15.56 8.37
N MET A 202 10.98 16.42 7.53
CA MET A 202 9.73 16.14 6.82
C MET A 202 9.88 14.96 5.86
N LEU A 203 10.97 14.89 5.08
CA LEU A 203 11.21 13.73 4.21
C LEU A 203 11.35 12.44 5.01
N MET A 204 12.04 12.45 6.16
CA MET A 204 12.11 11.27 7.02
C MET A 204 10.72 10.86 7.53
N ALA A 205 9.92 11.84 7.98
CA ALA A 205 8.56 11.61 8.47
C ALA A 205 7.62 11.05 7.39
N LEU A 206 7.69 11.56 6.16
CA LEU A 206 6.87 11.09 5.05
C LEU A 206 7.35 9.73 4.51
N SER A 207 8.64 9.41 4.67
CA SER A 207 9.21 8.18 4.10
C SER A 207 8.74 6.91 4.80
N VAL A 208 8.28 6.97 6.06
CA VAL A 208 7.73 5.79 6.76
C VAL A 208 6.35 5.39 6.26
N PHE A 209 5.62 6.29 5.58
CA PHE A 209 4.32 5.97 4.99
C PHE A 209 4.49 5.15 3.71
N GLN A 210 3.88 3.97 3.67
CA GLN A 210 3.91 3.12 2.48
C GLN A 210 3.02 3.68 1.35
N THR A 211 1.92 4.34 1.73
CA THR A 211 0.96 5.03 0.85
C THR A 211 1.03 6.55 1.05
N HIS A 212 0.32 7.33 0.23
CA HIS A 212 0.27 8.79 0.39
C HIS A 212 -0.24 9.18 1.78
N ALA A 213 0.52 10.07 2.41
CA ALA A 213 0.30 10.57 3.75
C ALA A 213 -0.65 11.79 3.66
N PRO A 214 -1.67 11.93 4.51
CA PRO A 214 -2.72 12.94 4.33
C PRO A 214 -2.22 14.36 4.67
N GLN A 215 -2.07 15.25 3.66
CA GLN A 215 -1.37 16.54 3.78
C GLN A 215 -1.88 17.44 4.92
N ASP A 216 -3.16 17.35 5.23
CA ASP A 216 -3.83 18.08 6.30
C ASP A 216 -3.36 17.67 7.72
N ALA A 217 -2.62 16.57 7.86
CA ALA A 217 -2.00 16.15 9.11
C ALA A 217 -0.75 16.96 9.51
N TRP A 218 -0.29 17.88 8.65
CA TRP A 218 0.90 18.71 8.86
C TRP A 218 0.60 20.22 8.70
N PRO A 219 -0.30 20.80 9.51
CA PRO A 219 -0.72 22.19 9.35
C PRO A 219 0.44 23.18 9.57
N ASP A 220 1.39 22.85 10.45
CA ASP A 220 2.51 23.73 10.80
C ASP A 220 3.65 23.67 9.77
N GLU A 221 3.69 22.63 8.94
CA GLU A 221 4.79 22.34 8.02
C GLU A 221 4.42 22.55 6.53
N GLN A 222 3.31 23.22 6.23
CA GLN A 222 2.83 23.41 4.83
C GLN A 222 3.87 24.08 3.93
N ASN A 223 4.57 25.11 4.39
CA ASN A 223 5.63 25.76 3.60
C ASN A 223 6.78 24.80 3.27
N THR A 224 7.14 23.92 4.21
CA THR A 224 8.16 22.90 3.99
C THR A 224 7.70 21.87 2.96
N ILE A 225 6.42 21.47 3.00
CA ILE A 225 5.83 20.55 2.02
C ILE A 225 5.82 21.20 0.63
N GLU A 226 5.38 22.45 0.51
CA GLU A 226 5.38 23.21 -0.75
C GLU A 226 6.80 23.32 -1.35
N GLN A 227 7.82 23.55 -0.52
CA GLN A 227 9.22 23.57 -0.95
C GLN A 227 9.67 22.19 -1.47
N LEU A 228 9.34 21.11 -0.76
CA LEU A 228 9.67 19.75 -1.19
C LEU A 228 8.98 19.34 -2.50
N ILE A 229 7.74 19.80 -2.73
CA ILE A 229 7.00 19.63 -3.98
C ILE A 229 7.65 20.43 -5.10
N ALA A 230 8.00 21.71 -4.84
CA ALA A 230 8.73 22.54 -5.80
C ALA A 230 10.12 21.97 -6.13
N HIS A 231 10.70 21.20 -5.21
CA HIS A 231 11.93 20.44 -5.41
C HIS A 231 11.70 19.05 -6.01
N HIS A 232 10.49 18.69 -6.42
CA HIS A 232 10.16 17.38 -7.00
C HIS A 232 10.66 16.20 -6.13
N LEU A 233 10.75 16.38 -4.82
CA LEU A 233 11.11 15.33 -3.86
C LEU A 233 9.87 14.64 -3.30
N VAL A 234 8.75 15.37 -3.28
CA VAL A 234 7.42 14.93 -2.86
C VAL A 234 6.44 15.13 -4.00
N SER A 235 5.53 14.17 -4.19
CA SER A 235 4.40 14.24 -5.10
C SER A 235 3.09 14.30 -4.33
N GLU A 236 2.12 15.03 -4.88
CA GLU A 236 0.74 15.04 -4.44
C GLU A 236 -0.10 14.04 -5.24
N ASP A 237 -1.06 13.40 -4.60
CA ASP A 237 -2.14 12.71 -5.26
C ASP A 237 -3.36 13.63 -5.49
N LEU A 238 -4.37 13.13 -6.20
CA LEU A 238 -5.58 13.89 -6.49
C LEU A 238 -6.55 14.04 -5.29
N HIS A 239 -6.21 13.47 -4.14
CA HIS A 239 -7.06 13.37 -2.95
C HIS A 239 -6.43 14.05 -1.71
N GLY A 240 -5.40 14.88 -1.90
CA GLY A 240 -4.73 15.60 -0.81
C GLY A 240 -3.73 14.75 -0.01
N GLY A 241 -3.28 13.64 -0.59
CA GLY A 241 -2.19 12.82 -0.07
C GLY A 241 -0.84 13.24 -0.65
N ILE A 242 0.21 13.19 0.16
CA ILE A 242 1.60 13.50 -0.22
C ILE A 242 2.52 12.31 0.04
N ALA A 243 3.46 12.06 -0.86
CA ALA A 243 4.46 11.00 -0.70
C ALA A 243 5.80 11.43 -1.29
N PRO A 244 6.94 11.02 -0.70
CA PRO A 244 8.22 11.13 -1.39
C PRO A 244 8.19 10.23 -2.62
N LEU A 245 8.90 10.64 -3.69
CA LEU A 245 9.09 9.76 -4.83
C LEU A 245 9.76 8.44 -4.40
N PRO A 246 9.45 7.28 -5.02
CA PRO A 246 9.91 5.97 -4.52
C PRO A 246 11.42 5.87 -4.26
N PHE A 247 12.24 6.39 -5.18
CA PHE A 247 13.70 6.40 -5.02
C PHE A 247 14.20 7.38 -3.95
N VAL A 248 13.46 8.47 -3.68
CA VAL A 248 13.75 9.38 -2.56
C VAL A 248 13.42 8.70 -1.25
N ARG A 249 12.25 8.05 -1.16
CA ARG A 249 11.82 7.30 0.03
C ARG A 249 12.87 6.27 0.43
N GLU A 250 13.29 5.41 -0.50
CA GLU A 250 14.28 4.37 -0.24
C GLU A 250 15.62 4.97 0.23
N PHE A 251 16.08 6.02 -0.44
CA PHE A 251 17.30 6.73 -0.09
C PHE A 251 17.25 7.34 1.32
N VAL A 252 16.11 7.93 1.71
CA VAL A 252 15.91 8.57 3.01
C VAL A 252 15.76 7.52 4.10
N LEU A 253 14.96 6.47 3.91
CA LEU A 253 14.78 5.39 4.89
C LEU A 253 16.11 4.73 5.25
N MET A 254 16.99 4.45 4.28
CA MET A 254 18.31 3.88 4.55
C MET A 254 19.22 4.75 5.42
N ARG A 255 18.94 6.05 5.52
CA ARG A 255 19.72 7.03 6.30
C ARG A 255 19.08 7.40 7.63
N THR A 256 17.79 7.18 7.78
CA THR A 256 17.07 7.48 9.03
C THR A 256 17.44 6.43 10.08
N PRO A 257 17.98 6.80 11.25
CA PRO A 257 18.24 5.86 12.34
C PRO A 257 16.96 5.13 12.76
N ASN A 258 17.07 3.85 13.16
CA ASN A 258 15.90 3.03 13.49
C ASN A 258 15.04 3.66 14.61
N GLU A 259 15.66 4.25 15.62
CA GLU A 259 14.97 4.89 16.75
C GLU A 259 14.13 6.11 16.29
N VAL A 260 14.66 6.82 15.28
CA VAL A 260 13.96 7.94 14.66
C VAL A 260 12.83 7.43 13.76
N GLN A 261 13.05 6.34 13.03
CA GLN A 261 11.99 5.69 12.24
C GLN A 261 10.85 5.22 13.14
N GLU A 262 11.14 4.57 14.28
CA GLU A 262 10.14 4.14 15.26
C GLU A 262 9.28 5.32 15.74
N THR A 263 9.89 6.47 16.02
CA THR A 263 9.19 7.69 16.41
C THR A 263 8.25 8.19 15.30
N PHE A 264 8.70 8.16 14.04
CA PHE A 264 7.86 8.54 12.91
C PHE A 264 6.75 7.54 12.63
N HIS A 265 7.01 6.24 12.80
CA HIS A 265 5.99 5.21 12.70
C HIS A 265 4.91 5.39 13.79
N LEU A 266 5.24 5.82 15.01
CA LEU A 266 4.22 6.16 16.01
C LEU A 266 3.34 7.33 15.60
N ARG A 267 3.94 8.41 15.07
CA ARG A 267 3.17 9.55 14.55
C ARG A 267 2.27 9.12 13.39
N ALA A 268 2.80 8.32 12.47
CA ALA A 268 2.03 7.79 11.34
C ALA A 268 0.86 6.90 11.79
N ALA A 269 1.07 6.05 12.81
CA ALA A 269 0.01 5.21 13.38
C ALA A 269 -1.13 6.06 13.92
N ALA A 270 -0.83 7.09 14.72
CA ALA A 270 -1.84 7.99 15.28
C ALA A 270 -2.63 8.76 14.20
N ILE A 271 -1.94 9.23 13.14
CA ILE A 271 -2.58 9.91 12.00
C ILE A 271 -3.58 8.99 11.29
N ARG A 272 -3.21 7.71 11.09
CA ARG A 272 -4.03 6.70 10.43
C ARG A 272 -5.20 6.25 11.30
N GLU A 273 -4.96 6.05 12.59
CA GLU A 273 -5.99 5.70 13.57
C GLU A 273 -7.07 6.77 13.66
N ALA A 274 -6.68 8.06 13.73
CA ALA A 274 -7.60 9.18 13.77
C ALA A 274 -8.51 9.27 12.53
N ARG A 275 -8.09 8.68 11.41
CA ARG A 275 -8.86 8.61 10.15
C ARG A 275 -9.64 7.30 10.01
N GLY A 276 -9.58 6.43 11.00
CA GLY A 276 -10.23 5.13 10.98
C GLY A 276 -9.57 4.14 10.01
N GLU A 277 -8.29 4.30 9.70
CA GLU A 277 -7.51 3.40 8.85
C GLU A 277 -6.75 2.38 9.73
N TYR A 278 -7.51 1.55 10.45
CA TYR A 278 -6.98 0.77 11.58
C TYR A 278 -5.96 -0.31 11.20
N THR A 279 -6.09 -0.96 10.04
CA THR A 279 -5.07 -1.90 9.55
C THR A 279 -3.74 -1.19 9.25
N LEU A 280 -3.77 0.00 8.66
CA LEU A 280 -2.56 0.80 8.43
C LEU A 280 -1.98 1.32 9.75
N ALA A 281 -2.82 1.75 10.68
CA ALA A 281 -2.39 2.16 12.01
C ALA A 281 -1.69 1.00 12.75
N ALA A 282 -2.28 -0.20 12.75
CA ALA A 282 -1.70 -1.40 13.33
C ALA A 282 -0.34 -1.75 12.70
N HIS A 283 -0.22 -1.66 11.37
CA HIS A 283 1.05 -1.84 10.68
C HIS A 283 2.13 -0.87 11.21
N HIS A 284 1.80 0.42 11.31
CA HIS A 284 2.74 1.42 11.81
C HIS A 284 3.08 1.21 13.30
N TYR A 285 2.13 0.80 14.15
CA TYR A 285 2.42 0.44 15.53
C TYR A 285 3.39 -0.75 15.63
N LEU A 286 3.26 -1.76 14.78
CA LEU A 286 4.22 -2.88 14.73
C LEU A 286 5.61 -2.42 14.30
N ALA A 287 5.69 -1.59 13.26
CA ALA A 287 6.96 -1.02 12.81
C ALA A 287 7.63 -0.12 13.87
N ALA A 288 6.83 0.47 14.77
CA ALA A 288 7.30 1.23 15.92
C ALA A 288 7.57 0.39 17.19
N GLN A 289 7.62 -0.94 17.08
CA GLN A 289 7.81 -1.84 18.23
C GLN A 289 6.75 -1.70 19.34
N GLN A 290 5.51 -1.33 18.97
CA GLN A 290 4.35 -1.24 19.88
C GLN A 290 3.29 -2.31 19.55
N PRO A 291 3.59 -3.61 19.73
CA PRO A 291 2.67 -4.68 19.35
C PRO A 291 1.36 -4.66 20.13
N ALA A 292 1.37 -4.24 21.40
CA ALA A 292 0.15 -4.13 22.21
C ALA A 292 -0.84 -3.11 21.60
N LEU A 293 -0.36 -1.92 21.22
CA LEU A 293 -1.20 -0.91 20.57
C LEU A 293 -1.76 -1.42 19.24
N ALA A 294 -0.93 -2.08 18.43
CA ALA A 294 -1.37 -2.67 17.16
C ALA A 294 -2.50 -3.69 17.36
N ILE A 295 -2.37 -4.56 18.37
CA ILE A 295 -3.39 -5.57 18.70
C ILE A 295 -4.69 -4.88 19.09
N TRP A 296 -4.65 -3.92 20.03
CA TRP A 296 -5.86 -3.31 20.57
C TRP A 296 -6.58 -2.41 19.56
N VAL A 297 -5.85 -1.61 18.77
CA VAL A 297 -6.45 -0.80 17.70
C VAL A 297 -7.20 -1.69 16.72
N TRP A 298 -6.60 -2.79 16.30
CA TRP A 298 -7.27 -3.64 15.32
C TRP A 298 -8.39 -4.46 15.95
N PHE A 299 -8.18 -5.00 17.15
CA PHE A 299 -9.17 -5.80 17.87
C PHE A 299 -10.47 -5.04 18.13
N ASN A 300 -10.38 -3.75 18.48
CA ASN A 300 -11.55 -2.91 18.71
C ASN A 300 -12.34 -2.59 17.43
N HIS A 301 -11.70 -2.66 16.27
CA HIS A 301 -12.27 -2.33 14.97
C HIS A 301 -12.35 -3.51 13.99
N ARG A 302 -12.15 -4.73 14.49
CA ARG A 302 -11.98 -5.93 13.66
C ARG A 302 -13.14 -6.23 12.72
N GLU A 303 -14.38 -6.05 13.15
CA GLU A 303 -15.55 -6.29 12.29
C GLU A 303 -15.54 -5.34 11.07
N GLN A 304 -15.23 -4.07 11.30
CA GLN A 304 -15.12 -3.06 10.25
C GLN A 304 -13.97 -3.38 9.28
N GLU A 305 -12.80 -3.77 9.81
CA GLU A 305 -11.63 -4.07 8.98
C GLU A 305 -11.80 -5.37 8.18
N VAL A 306 -12.50 -6.37 8.75
CA VAL A 306 -12.89 -7.59 8.02
C VAL A 306 -13.86 -7.26 6.89
N GLN A 307 -14.87 -6.42 7.14
CA GLN A 307 -15.79 -5.96 6.09
C GLN A 307 -15.12 -5.13 4.99
N ARG A 308 -13.96 -4.53 5.28
CA ARG A 308 -13.10 -3.83 4.30
C ARG A 308 -12.13 -4.75 3.56
N GLY A 309 -12.11 -6.05 3.88
CA GLY A 309 -11.23 -7.02 3.23
C GLY A 309 -9.81 -7.08 3.80
N HIS A 310 -9.58 -6.55 5.00
CA HIS A 310 -8.25 -6.53 5.62
C HIS A 310 -7.92 -7.77 6.47
N ALA A 311 -8.79 -8.78 6.49
CA ALA A 311 -8.61 -9.98 7.32
C ALA A 311 -7.29 -10.72 7.03
N GLN A 312 -6.92 -10.90 5.76
CA GLN A 312 -5.68 -11.61 5.40
C GLN A 312 -4.42 -10.78 5.67
N THR A 313 -4.47 -9.46 5.44
CA THR A 313 -3.40 -8.52 5.85
C THR A 313 -3.20 -8.59 7.37
N ALA A 314 -4.28 -8.51 8.14
CA ALA A 314 -4.25 -8.63 9.59
C ALA A 314 -3.66 -9.97 10.03
N ARG A 315 -4.07 -11.09 9.42
CA ARG A 315 -3.51 -12.42 9.75
C ARG A 315 -2.00 -12.45 9.56
N THR A 316 -1.51 -11.92 8.44
CA THR A 316 -0.07 -11.88 8.15
C THR A 316 0.68 -11.05 9.19
N MET A 317 0.17 -9.86 9.53
CA MET A 317 0.77 -8.98 10.53
C MET A 317 0.78 -9.61 11.92
N PHE A 318 -0.38 -10.07 12.40
CA PHE A 318 -0.52 -10.55 13.77
C PHE A 318 0.10 -11.93 13.99
N ARG A 319 0.24 -12.77 12.96
CA ARG A 319 1.00 -14.03 13.05
C ARG A 319 2.49 -13.81 13.34
N ALA A 320 3.06 -12.69 12.91
CA ALA A 320 4.48 -12.39 13.13
C ALA A 320 4.82 -12.02 14.59
N ILE A 321 3.82 -11.68 15.41
CA ILE A 321 4.03 -11.27 16.81
C ILE A 321 4.31 -12.48 17.69
N SER A 322 5.43 -12.53 18.40
CA SER A 322 5.61 -13.59 19.41
C SER A 322 4.77 -13.28 20.66
N PRO A 323 3.94 -14.21 21.18
CA PRO A 323 3.24 -14.00 22.45
C PRO A 323 4.19 -13.71 23.62
N SER A 324 5.40 -14.28 23.59
CA SER A 324 6.42 -14.04 24.62
C SER A 324 7.02 -12.63 24.59
N ALA A 325 6.85 -11.88 23.49
CA ALA A 325 7.28 -10.50 23.38
C ALA A 325 6.30 -9.51 24.04
N LEU A 326 5.11 -9.97 24.42
CA LEU A 326 4.09 -9.15 25.08
C LEU A 326 4.27 -9.21 26.60
N ALA A 327 4.32 -8.06 27.25
CA ALA A 327 4.53 -7.97 28.70
C ALA A 327 3.28 -8.43 29.48
N HIS A 328 2.09 -8.01 29.04
CA HIS A 328 0.85 -8.23 29.76
C HIS A 328 0.11 -9.48 29.27
N GLU A 329 -0.50 -10.20 30.21
CA GLU A 329 -1.31 -11.38 29.90
C GLU A 329 -2.57 -11.03 29.09
N GLU A 330 -3.13 -9.84 29.31
CA GLU A 330 -4.29 -9.36 28.54
C GLU A 330 -3.95 -9.18 27.06
N ASP A 331 -2.77 -8.62 26.73
CA ASP A 331 -2.32 -8.50 25.34
C ASP A 331 -2.13 -9.87 24.69
N ARG A 332 -1.60 -10.85 25.44
CA ARG A 332 -1.44 -12.23 24.96
C ARG A 332 -2.80 -12.88 24.65
N ARG A 333 -3.80 -12.67 25.50
CA ARG A 333 -5.18 -13.16 25.28
C ARG A 333 -5.84 -12.45 24.10
N ALA A 334 -5.69 -11.14 23.99
CA ALA A 334 -6.23 -10.37 22.88
C ALA A 334 -5.62 -10.84 21.55
N LEU A 335 -4.30 -11.08 21.51
CA LEU A 335 -3.62 -11.65 20.34
C LEU A 335 -4.17 -13.05 20.00
N ALA A 336 -4.33 -13.93 20.99
CA ALA A 336 -4.85 -15.28 20.77
C ALA A 336 -6.29 -15.27 20.23
N LEU A 337 -7.17 -14.42 20.77
CA LEU A 337 -8.53 -14.25 20.26
C LEU A 337 -8.52 -13.72 18.84
N LEU A 338 -7.74 -12.68 18.58
CA LEU A 338 -7.63 -12.06 17.27
C LEU A 338 -7.18 -13.09 16.22
N ARG A 339 -6.14 -13.88 16.52
CA ARG A 339 -5.68 -14.93 15.61
C ARG A 339 -6.71 -16.03 15.41
N ALA A 340 -7.36 -16.47 16.49
CA ALA A 340 -8.40 -17.49 16.42
C ALA A 340 -9.58 -17.03 15.54
N GLU A 341 -10.03 -15.78 15.69
CA GLU A 341 -11.06 -15.21 14.83
C GLU A 341 -10.61 -15.15 13.37
N LEU A 342 -9.38 -14.72 13.08
CA LEU A 342 -8.84 -14.70 11.72
C LEU A 342 -8.70 -16.12 11.11
N HIS A 343 -8.39 -17.14 11.92
CA HIS A 343 -8.40 -18.54 11.48
C HIS A 343 -9.81 -19.06 11.21
N LYS A 344 -10.77 -18.71 12.07
CA LYS A 344 -12.19 -19.04 11.90
C LYS A 344 -12.73 -18.47 10.59
N LEU A 345 -12.39 -17.21 10.27
CA LEU A 345 -12.75 -16.56 9.01
C LEU A 345 -12.22 -17.30 7.77
N GLN A 346 -11.30 -18.24 7.92
CA GLN A 346 -10.71 -19.00 6.81
C GLN A 346 -11.08 -20.48 6.83
N GLY A 347 -11.94 -20.91 7.76
CA GLY A 347 -12.28 -22.31 7.94
C GLY A 347 -11.17 -23.15 8.56
N HIS A 348 -10.11 -22.52 9.10
CA HIS A 348 -8.99 -23.19 9.77
C HIS A 348 -9.34 -23.50 11.22
N ALA A 349 -10.30 -24.43 11.42
CA ALA A 349 -10.88 -24.73 12.73
C ALA A 349 -9.87 -25.30 13.74
N GLN A 350 -8.89 -26.08 13.26
CA GLN A 350 -7.87 -26.66 14.14
C GLN A 350 -6.91 -25.59 14.63
N GLU A 351 -6.42 -24.73 13.74
CA GLU A 351 -5.50 -23.65 14.08
C GLU A 351 -6.18 -22.61 14.98
N MET A 352 -7.47 -22.35 14.78
CA MET A 352 -8.26 -21.55 15.72
C MET A 352 -8.21 -22.14 17.13
N GLU A 353 -8.41 -23.44 17.27
CA GLU A 353 -8.42 -24.10 18.57
C GLU A 353 -7.02 -24.10 19.22
N ASP A 354 -5.98 -24.34 18.43
CA ASP A 354 -4.60 -24.35 18.90
C ASP A 354 -4.18 -22.97 19.42
N GLU A 355 -4.56 -21.88 18.73
CA GLU A 355 -4.34 -20.51 19.20
C GLU A 355 -5.07 -20.23 20.51
N LEU A 356 -6.34 -20.64 20.64
CA LEU A 356 -7.09 -20.46 21.89
C LEU A 356 -6.48 -21.27 23.05
N ARG A 357 -6.00 -22.48 22.82
CA ARG A 357 -5.35 -23.31 23.85
C ARG A 357 -3.98 -22.77 24.27
N SER A 358 -3.34 -21.96 23.43
CA SER A 358 -2.03 -21.38 23.72
C SER A 358 -2.07 -20.29 24.82
N ALA A 359 -3.24 -19.73 25.11
CA ALA A 359 -3.44 -18.68 26.12
C ALA A 359 -4.14 -19.20 27.38
N SER A 360 -3.90 -18.53 28.51
CA SER A 360 -4.56 -18.84 29.78
C SER A 360 -5.88 -18.08 29.91
N TRP A 361 -6.97 -18.78 30.25
CA TRP A 361 -8.33 -18.22 30.36
C TRP A 361 -8.87 -18.35 31.78
N PRO A 362 -8.98 -17.25 32.55
CA PRO A 362 -9.66 -17.25 33.84
C PRO A 362 -11.16 -17.58 33.68
N GLU A 363 -11.76 -18.31 34.61
CA GLU A 363 -13.18 -18.71 34.54
C GLU A 363 -14.13 -17.50 34.42
N GLU A 364 -13.78 -16.37 35.04
CA GLU A 364 -14.60 -15.14 35.04
C GLU A 364 -14.36 -14.23 33.82
N HIS A 365 -13.45 -14.59 32.91
CA HIS A 365 -13.14 -13.74 31.76
C HIS A 365 -14.26 -13.77 30.72
N ALA A 366 -14.64 -12.60 30.18
CA ALA A 366 -15.78 -12.46 29.26
C ALA A 366 -15.69 -13.36 28.01
N ALA A 367 -14.46 -13.67 27.55
CA ALA A 367 -14.22 -14.55 26.41
C ALA A 367 -14.24 -16.06 26.73
N SER A 368 -14.27 -16.46 28.01
CA SER A 368 -14.16 -17.89 28.39
C SER A 368 -15.32 -18.73 27.88
N ALA A 369 -16.53 -18.16 27.79
CA ALA A 369 -17.68 -18.82 27.18
C ALA A 369 -17.45 -19.11 25.68
N TYR A 370 -16.91 -18.14 24.94
CA TYR A 370 -16.58 -18.29 23.52
C TYR A 370 -15.48 -19.35 23.30
N VAL A 371 -14.46 -19.37 24.15
CA VAL A 371 -13.38 -20.37 24.11
C VAL A 371 -13.92 -21.77 24.35
N HIS A 372 -14.78 -21.96 25.36
CA HIS A 372 -15.38 -23.25 25.64
C HIS A 372 -16.33 -23.72 24.53
N GLU A 373 -17.08 -22.81 23.90
CA GLU A 373 -17.95 -23.14 22.77
C GLU A 373 -17.13 -23.58 21.54
N ALA A 374 -16.07 -22.84 21.21
CA ALA A 374 -15.16 -23.16 20.12
C ALA A 374 -14.50 -24.55 20.32
N GLN A 375 -14.08 -24.86 21.54
CA GLN A 375 -13.50 -26.18 21.88
C GLN A 375 -14.53 -27.33 21.79
N ARG A 376 -15.80 -27.09 22.14
CA ARG A 376 -16.87 -28.11 22.05
C ARG A 376 -17.30 -28.40 20.62
N GLY A 377 -17.34 -27.40 19.75
CA GLY A 377 -17.70 -27.56 18.34
C GLY A 377 -16.75 -28.48 17.56
N CYS A 378 -15.44 -28.39 17.83
CA CYS A 378 -14.42 -29.24 17.19
C CYS A 378 -14.45 -30.69 17.70
N ALA A 379 -14.67 -30.90 19.00
CA ALA A 379 -14.78 -32.25 19.58
C ALA A 379 -15.98 -33.05 19.05
N GLY A 380 -17.04 -32.37 18.58
CA GLY A 380 -18.18 -33.00 17.90
C GLY A 380 -17.86 -33.48 16.49
N ASN A 381 -17.09 -32.71 15.72
CA ASN A 381 -16.71 -33.06 14.35
C ASN A 381 -15.64 -34.17 14.29
N ALA A 382 -14.71 -34.20 15.26
CA ALA A 382 -13.71 -35.28 15.37
C ALA A 382 -14.28 -36.65 15.78
N ARG A 383 -15.53 -36.69 16.28
CA ARG A 383 -16.27 -37.94 16.57
C ARG A 383 -17.18 -38.39 15.42
N ALA A 384 -17.36 -37.56 14.40
CA ALA A 384 -18.24 -37.81 13.25
C ALA A 384 -17.47 -38.18 11.96
N ALA A 385 -16.14 -38.06 11.97
CA ALA A 385 -15.22 -38.64 10.99
C ALA A 385 -14.64 -39.95 11.54
#